data_AF-A0A965H3P2-F1
#
_entry.id   AF-A0A965H3P2-F1
#
_cell.length_a   1.000
_cell.length_b   1.000
_cell.length_c   1.000
_cell.angle_alpha   90.00
_cell.angle_beta   90.00
_cell.angle_gamma   90.00
#
_symmetry.space_group_name_H-M   'P 1'
#
loop_
_entity.id
_entity.type
_entity.pdbx_description
1 polymer ?
#
loop_
_entity_poly.entity_id
_entity_poly.type
_entity_poly.pdbx_seq_one_letter_code
_entity_poly.pdbx_strand_id
1 'polypeptide(L)' 'AIPYQENLYIFLFTDGMPDQFGGAKGKKMKYKQFSELLMQTTQIKNAVEVLDQKFKEWMQQYEQIDDVCVIILQLK' A
#
# COMPACT_ATOMS: atom_id res chain seq x y z
N ALA A 1 -19.11 5.39 -15.54
CA ALA A 1 -18.63 6.28 -14.46
C ALA A 1 -18.74 5.55 -13.13
N ILE A 2 -17.83 5.78 -12.19
CA ILE A 2 -17.95 5.23 -10.83
C ILE A 2 -18.91 6.15 -10.06
N PRO A 3 -20.03 5.65 -9.51
CA PRO A 3 -20.96 6.49 -8.76
C PRO A 3 -20.31 6.97 -7.45
N TYR A 4 -20.59 8.21 -7.07
CA TYR A 4 -20.16 8.76 -5.78
C TYR A 4 -20.82 7.99 -4.63
N GLN A 5 -20.04 7.77 -3.57
CA GLN A 5 -20.51 7.25 -2.29
C GLN A 5 -19.86 8.05 -1.17
N GLU A 6 -20.60 8.34 -0.10
CA GLU A 6 -20.02 8.95 1.10
C GLU A 6 -18.93 8.06 1.68
N ASN A 7 -17.85 8.67 2.18
CA ASN A 7 -16.67 7.98 2.70
C ASN A 7 -15.98 7.05 1.68
N LEU A 8 -15.97 7.45 0.39
CA LEU A 8 -15.26 6.73 -0.66
C LEU A 8 -13.76 6.99 -0.58
N TYR A 9 -12.98 5.91 -0.57
CA TYR A 9 -11.53 5.94 -0.67
C TYR A 9 -11.07 5.54 -2.08
N ILE A 10 -10.21 6.35 -2.67
CA ILE A 10 -9.57 6.06 -3.96
C ILE A 10 -8.06 5.95 -3.72
N PHE A 11 -7.49 4.84 -4.15
CA PHE A 11 -6.06 4.57 -4.08
C PHE A 11 -5.47 4.61 -5.49
N LEU A 12 -4.44 5.41 -5.67
CA LEU A 12 -3.64 5.47 -6.89
C LEU A 12 -2.21 5.08 -6.52
N PHE A 13 -1.60 4.15 -7.26
CA PHE A 13 -0.28 3.64 -6.90
C PHE A 13 0.49 3.15 -8.11
N THR A 14 1.81 3.10 -7.98
CA THR A 14 2.72 2.40 -8.90
C THR A 14 2.91 0.93 -8.49
N ASP A 15 3.51 0.13 -9.35
CA ASP A 15 3.79 -1.30 -9.15
C ASP A 15 4.97 -1.59 -8.20
N GLY A 16 5.83 -0.60 -7.91
CA GLY A 16 7.02 -0.79 -7.07
C GLY A 16 6.76 -1.44 -5.71
N MET A 17 5.67 -1.08 -5.00
CA MET A 17 5.35 -1.69 -3.69
C MET A 17 4.81 -3.13 -3.81
N PRO A 18 3.84 -3.44 -4.68
CA PRO A 18 3.47 -4.82 -5.02
C PRO A 18 4.65 -5.69 -5.48
N ASP A 19 5.60 -5.14 -6.23
CA ASP A 19 6.73 -5.90 -6.78
C ASP A 19 7.92 -6.05 -5.83
N GLN A 20 7.93 -5.30 -4.72
CA GLN A 20 8.98 -5.36 -3.71
C GLN A 20 9.15 -6.76 -3.09
N PHE A 21 10.39 -7.23 -3.07
CA PHE A 21 10.79 -8.45 -2.37
C PHE A 21 10.90 -8.22 -0.87
N GLY A 22 10.49 -9.22 -0.08
CA GLY A 22 10.47 -9.11 1.36
C GLY A 22 9.91 -10.33 2.08
N GLY A 23 9.65 -10.15 3.38
CA GLY A 23 9.13 -11.14 4.29
C GLY A 23 10.07 -12.32 4.55
N ALA A 24 9.65 -13.21 5.44
CA ALA A 24 10.48 -14.33 5.91
C ALA A 24 10.94 -15.31 4.80
N LYS A 25 10.35 -15.24 3.60
CA LYS A 25 10.69 -16.12 2.46
C LYS A 25 11.25 -15.35 1.26
N GLY A 26 11.52 -14.05 1.39
CA GLY A 26 12.07 -13.23 0.29
C GLY A 26 11.21 -13.23 -0.96
N LYS A 27 9.88 -13.13 -0.80
CA LYS A 27 8.93 -13.16 -1.93
C LYS A 27 8.46 -11.75 -2.26
N LYS A 28 7.96 -11.55 -3.49
CA LYS A 28 7.20 -10.33 -3.83
C LYS A 28 5.95 -10.20 -2.96
N MET A 29 5.60 -8.97 -2.56
CA MET A 29 4.36 -8.69 -1.83
C MET A 29 3.12 -9.12 -2.63
N LYS A 30 3.13 -8.83 -3.93
CA LYS A 30 2.02 -9.00 -4.88
C LYS A 30 0.80 -8.15 -4.53
N TYR A 31 -0.02 -7.91 -5.55
CA TYR A 31 -1.21 -7.08 -5.45
C TYR A 31 -2.21 -7.52 -4.39
N LYS A 32 -2.40 -8.83 -4.16
CA LYS A 32 -3.37 -9.31 -3.17
C LYS A 32 -3.04 -8.77 -1.77
N GLN A 33 -1.81 -8.98 -1.31
CA GLN A 33 -1.39 -8.55 0.02
C GLN A 33 -1.30 -7.03 0.12
N PHE A 34 -0.86 -6.36 -0.95
CA PHE A 34 -0.84 -4.91 -1.01
C PHE A 34 -2.25 -4.30 -0.90
N SER A 35 -3.23 -4.82 -1.63
CA SER A 35 -4.63 -4.37 -1.54
C SER A 35 -5.22 -4.61 -0.15
N GLU A 36 -4.93 -5.75 0.49
CA GLU A 36 -5.35 -6.02 1.87
C GLU A 36 -4.76 -4.98 2.85
N LEU A 37 -3.49 -4.61 2.66
CA LEU A 37 -2.83 -3.56 3.43
C LEU A 37 -3.48 -2.18 3.20
N LEU A 38 -3.79 -1.80 1.96
CA LEU A 38 -4.50 -0.54 1.67
C LEU A 38 -5.89 -0.50 2.30
N MET A 39 -6.63 -1.62 2.29
CA MET A 39 -7.95 -1.67 2.93
C MET A 39 -7.87 -1.43 4.44
N GLN A 40 -6.83 -1.95 5.11
CA GLN A 40 -6.63 -1.75 6.55
C GLN A 40 -6.37 -0.29 6.92
N THR A 41 -5.94 0.56 5.99
CA THR A 41 -5.56 1.95 6.28
C THR A 41 -6.72 2.94 6.10
N THR A 42 -7.83 2.53 5.51
CA THR A 42 -9.05 3.35 5.28
C THR A 42 -9.71 3.89 6.55
N GLN A 43 -9.32 3.47 7.75
CA GLN A 43 -9.89 3.96 9.02
C GLN A 43 -8.81 4.53 9.96
N ILE A 44 -7.58 4.69 9.45
CA ILE A 44 -6.43 5.09 10.26
C ILE A 44 -6.09 6.55 10.00
N LYS A 45 -6.04 7.36 11.07
CA LYS A 45 -5.70 8.80 10.97
C LYS A 45 -4.33 9.07 10.36
N ASN A 46 -3.37 8.16 10.57
CA ASN A 46 -1.98 8.22 10.09
C ASN A 46 -1.72 7.12 9.04
N ALA A 47 -2.62 6.99 8.06
CA ALA A 47 -2.59 5.92 7.06
C ALA A 47 -1.25 5.86 6.29
N VAL A 48 -0.67 7.02 5.97
CA VAL A 48 0.58 7.13 5.20
C VAL A 48 1.76 6.59 6.00
N GLU A 49 1.88 6.98 7.27
CA GLU A 49 2.94 6.52 8.16
C GLU A 49 2.84 5.01 8.42
N VAL A 50 1.61 4.50 8.58
CA VAL A 50 1.38 3.06 8.74
C VAL A 50 1.77 2.28 7.47
N LEU A 51 1.45 2.80 6.28
CA LEU A 51 1.87 2.18 5.02
C LEU A 51 3.39 2.14 4.88
N ASP A 52 4.07 3.25 5.15
CA ASP A 52 5.53 3.33 5.09
C ASP A 52 6.18 2.36 6.09
N GLN A 53 5.67 2.30 7.32
CA GLN A 53 6.14 1.34 8.32
C GLN A 53 5.93 -0.10 7.84
N LYS A 54 4.73 -0.45 7.36
CA LYS A 54 4.42 -1.80 6.88
C LYS A 54 5.24 -2.18 5.66
N PHE A 55 5.56 -1.22 4.81
CA PHE A 55 6.45 -1.41 3.67
C PHE A 55 7.87 -1.74 4.12
N LYS A 56 8.43 -0.99 5.07
CA LYS A 56 9.76 -1.25 5.65
C LYS A 56 9.81 -2.59 6.39
N GLU A 57 8.77 -2.91 7.15
CA GLU A 57 8.60 -4.21 7.82
C GLU A 57 8.57 -5.37 6.81
N TRP A 58 7.93 -5.18 5.66
CA TRP A 58 7.93 -6.16 4.58
C TRP A 58 9.31 -6.29 3.95
N MET A 59 9.95 -5.19 3.56
CA MET A 59 11.28 -5.21 2.92
C MET A 59 12.33 -5.91 3.78
N GLN A 60 12.30 -5.76 5.10
CA GLN A 60 13.32 -6.31 6.00
C GLN A 60 14.73 -5.90 5.53
N GLN A 61 15.61 -6.86 5.24
CA GLN A 61 16.96 -6.64 4.70
C GLN A 61 17.03 -6.50 3.17
N TYR A 62 15.91 -6.66 2.45
CA TYR A 62 15.90 -6.56 0.98
C TYR A 62 15.90 -5.09 0.55
N GLU A 63 16.77 -4.76 -0.41
CA GLU A 63 16.82 -3.41 -0.98
C GLU A 63 15.54 -3.09 -1.78
N GLN A 64 15.22 -1.80 -1.84
CA GLN A 64 14.15 -1.32 -2.70
C GLN A 64 14.56 -1.48 -4.17
N ILE A 65 13.67 -2.08 -4.97
CA ILE A 65 14.00 -2.46 -6.35
C ILE A 65 13.46 -1.49 -7.41
N ASP A 66 12.52 -0.62 -7.03
CA ASP A 66 11.81 0.28 -7.94
C ASP A 66 11.25 1.49 -7.19
N ASP A 67 10.83 2.52 -7.91
CA ASP A 67 10.18 3.70 -7.35
C ASP A 67 8.76 3.38 -6.83
N VAL A 68 8.48 3.85 -5.61
CA VAL A 68 7.20 3.61 -4.93
C VAL A 68 6.43 4.91 -4.80
N CYS A 69 5.20 4.93 -5.32
CA CYS A 69 4.26 6.02 -5.12
C CYS A 69 2.88 5.45 -4.76
N VAL A 70 2.28 5.98 -3.69
CA VAL A 70 0.91 5.67 -3.27
C VAL A 70 0.23 6.97 -2.86
N ILE A 71 -0.94 7.24 -3.44
CA ILE A 71 -1.79 8.39 -3.16
C ILE A 71 -3.13 7.86 -2.64
N ILE A 72 -3.57 8.39 -1.50
CA ILE A 72 -4.87 8.09 -0.90
C ILE A 72 -5.73 9.34 -0.99
N LEU A 73 -6.88 9.21 -1.64
CA LEU A 73 -7.92 10.25 -1.69
C LEU A 73 -9.11 9.77 -0.88
N GLN A 74 -9.52 10.55 0.12
CA GLN A 74 -10.76 10.32 0.86
C GLN A 74 -11.77 11.39 0.44
N LEU A 75 -12.85 10.96 -0.20
CA LEU A 75 -13.98 11.83 -0.49
C LEU A 75 -14.95 11.79 0.70
N LYS A 76 -15.22 12.97 1.24
CA LYS A 76 -16.15 13.19 2.36
C LYS A 76 -17.48 13.68 1.84
#